data_AF-A0A0F9BX01-F1
#
_entry.id   AF-A0A0F9BX01-F1
#
_cell.length_a   1.000
_cell.length_b   1.000
_cell.length_c   1.000
_cell.angle_alpha   90.00
_cell.angle_beta   90.00
_cell.angle_gamma   90.00
#
_symmetry.space_group_name_H-M   'P 1'
#
loop_
_entity.id
_entity.type
_entity.pdbx_description
1 polymer ?
#
loop_
_entity_poly.entity_id
_entity_poly.type
_entity_poly.pdbx_seq_one_letter_code
_entity_poly.pdbx_strand_id
1 'polypeptide(L)' 'MSEENDKKLYAHYKSLAGGSMKSGNPVRDELIKSDAAKHLADIIKKRPNIDFEEKPKEKETKPKVKKN' A
#
# COMPACT_ATOMS: atom_id res chain seq x y z
N MET A 1 -14.70 7.84 10.83
CA MET A 1 -13.30 7.79 10.35
C MET A 1 -12.93 9.18 9.84
N SER A 2 -11.76 9.68 10.23
CA SER A 2 -11.18 10.92 9.68
C SER A 2 -10.47 10.65 8.36
N GLU A 3 -10.28 11.69 7.54
CA GLU A 3 -9.56 11.59 6.25
C GLU A 3 -8.14 11.02 6.41
N GLU A 4 -7.47 11.34 7.52
CA GLU A 4 -6.15 10.78 7.84
C GLU A 4 -6.17 9.27 8.04
N ASN A 5 -7.22 8.75 8.69
CA ASN A 5 -7.38 7.31 8.88
C ASN A 5 -7.67 6.60 7.55
N ASP A 6 -8.46 7.22 6.68
CA ASP A 6 -8.77 6.69 5.35
C ASP A 6 -7.50 6.65 4.47
N LYS A 7 -6.64 7.67 4.55
CA LYS A 7 -5.32 7.68 3.86
C LYS A 7 -4.37 6.60 4.38
N LYS A 8 -4.29 6.41 5.71
CA LYS A 8 -3.47 5.33 6.32
C LYS A 8 -3.97 3.95 5.90
N LEU A 9 -5.28 3.76 5.89
CA LEU A 9 -5.91 2.51 5.50
C LEU A 9 -5.67 2.21 4.00
N TYR A 10 -5.81 3.23 3.15
CA TYR A 10 -5.46 3.14 1.73
C TYR A 10 -3.99 2.75 1.54
N ALA A 11 -3.06 3.42 2.20
CA ALA A 11 -1.63 3.11 2.10
C ALA A 11 -1.31 1.67 2.56
N HIS A 12 -1.98 1.20 3.62
CA HIS A 12 -1.84 -0.16 4.12
C HIS A 12 -2.28 -1.19 3.07
N TYR A 13 -3.49 -1.06 2.53
CA TYR A 13 -3.97 -2.00 1.50
C TYR A 13 -3.18 -1.89 0.20
N LYS A 14 -2.71 -0.69 -0.20
CA LYS A 14 -1.84 -0.51 -1.38
C LYS A 14 -0.53 -1.28 -1.22
N SER A 15 0.05 -1.26 -0.03
CA SER A 15 1.23 -2.04 0.31
C SER A 15 0.97 -3.55 0.24
N LEU A 16 -0.14 -4.03 0.81
CA LEU A 16 -0.51 -5.44 0.79
C LEU A 16 -0.78 -5.95 -0.64
N ALA A 17 -1.52 -5.19 -1.44
CA ALA A 17 -1.76 -5.51 -2.85
C ALA A 17 -0.45 -5.56 -3.66
N GLY A 18 0.52 -4.70 -3.32
CA GLY A 18 1.88 -4.72 -3.85
C GLY A 18 2.74 -5.91 -3.40
N GLY A 19 2.23 -6.78 -2.53
CA GLY A 19 2.96 -7.96 -2.04
C GLY A 19 4.06 -7.66 -1.04
N SER A 20 3.95 -6.57 -0.29
CA SER A 20 4.91 -6.23 0.78
C SER A 20 4.92 -7.26 1.91
N MET A 21 3.80 -7.96 2.11
CA MET A 21 3.67 -9.04 3.08
C MET A 21 3.77 -10.40 2.37
N LYS A 22 4.66 -11.26 2.86
CA LYS A 22 4.76 -12.66 2.47
C LYS A 22 4.59 -13.54 3.69
N SER A 23 3.63 -14.46 3.63
CA SER A 23 3.34 -15.41 4.71
C SER A 23 4.08 -16.74 4.54
N GLY A 24 4.78 -16.93 3.41
CA GLY A 24 5.44 -18.19 3.06
C GLY A 24 4.52 -19.23 2.43
N ASN A 25 3.21 -18.94 2.35
CA ASN A 25 2.25 -19.72 1.59
C ASN A 25 1.80 -18.92 0.35
N PRO A 26 2.14 -19.37 -0.88
CA PRO A 26 1.86 -18.61 -2.10
C PRO A 26 0.36 -18.40 -2.34
N VAL A 27 -0.48 -19.40 -2.04
CA VAL A 27 -1.94 -19.30 -2.18
C VAL A 27 -2.50 -18.25 -1.23
N ARG A 28 -2.00 -18.24 0.02
CA ARG A 28 -2.41 -17.24 1.00
C ARG A 28 -1.97 -15.84 0.59
N ASP A 29 -0.76 -15.69 0.06
CA ASP A 29 -0.23 -14.42 -0.40
C ASP A 29 -1.05 -13.87 -1.59
N GLU A 30 -1.47 -14.72 -2.51
CA GLU A 30 -2.38 -14.33 -3.61
C GLU A 30 -3.76 -13.92 -3.11
N LEU A 31 -4.34 -14.65 -2.15
CA LEU A 31 -5.61 -14.30 -1.54
C LEU A 31 -5.53 -12.93 -0.83
N ILE A 32 -4.46 -12.68 -0.07
CA ILE A 32 -4.25 -11.39 0.61
C ILE A 32 -4.15 -10.25 -0.41
N LYS A 33 -3.41 -10.45 -1.52
CA LYS A 33 -3.31 -9.42 -2.58
C LYS A 33 -4.66 -9.13 -3.23
N SER A 34 -5.42 -10.18 -3.56
CA SER A 34 -6.74 -10.05 -4.19
C SER A 34 -7.72 -9.33 -3.26
N ASP A 35 -7.72 -9.69 -1.98
CA ASP A 35 -8.59 -9.07 -0.97
C ASP A 35 -8.23 -7.61 -0.71
N ALA A 36 -6.92 -7.31 -0.57
CA ALA A 36 -6.44 -5.95 -0.43
C ALA A 36 -6.81 -5.06 -1.64
N ALA A 37 -6.76 -5.60 -2.87
CA ALA A 37 -7.19 -4.88 -4.06
C ALA A 37 -8.68 -4.54 -4.06
N LYS A 38 -9.55 -5.44 -3.57
CA LYS A 38 -10.98 -5.17 -3.42
C LYS A 38 -11.23 -4.08 -2.39
N HIS A 39 -10.57 -4.15 -1.23
CA HIS A 39 -10.68 -3.12 -0.20
C HIS A 39 -10.19 -1.74 -0.67
N LEU A 40 -9.12 -1.67 -1.47
CA LEU A 40 -8.68 -0.42 -2.10
C LEU A 40 -9.76 0.19 -2.99
N ALA A 41 -10.35 -0.62 -3.88
CA ALA A 41 -11.39 -0.17 -4.78
C ALA A 41 -12.62 0.35 -4.00
N ASP A 42 -13.00 -0.33 -2.93
CA ASP A 42 -14.09 0.10 -2.05
C ASP A 42 -13.81 1.43 -1.35
N ILE A 43 -12.58 1.64 -0.89
CA ILE A 43 -12.16 2.91 -0.25
C ILE A 43 -12.26 4.05 -1.26
N ILE A 44 -11.71 3.87 -2.47
CA ILE A 44 -11.77 4.87 -3.54
C ILE A 44 -13.23 5.18 -3.89
N LYS A 45 -14.06 4.14 -4.07
CA LYS A 45 -15.47 4.28 -4.45
C LYS A 45 -16.29 4.99 -3.38
N LYS A 46 -16.05 4.70 -2.09
CA LYS A 46 -16.77 5.34 -0.97
C LYS A 46 -16.29 6.77 -0.71
N ARG A 47 -15.09 7.13 -1.16
CA ARG A 47 -14.42 8.41 -0.87
C ARG A 47 -13.87 9.06 -2.15
N PRO A 48 -14.71 9.40 -3.13
CA PRO A 48 -14.25 9.99 -4.39
C PRO A 48 -13.55 11.35 -4.23
N ASN A 49 -13.76 12.04 -3.09
CA ASN A 49 -13.22 13.37 -2.82
C ASN A 49 -11.87 13.36 -2.08
N ILE A 50 -11.36 12.19 -1.68
CA ILE A 50 -10.06 12.09 -0.98
C ILE A 50 -8.98 11.84 -2.02
N ASP A 51 -7.98 12.73 -2.07
CA ASP A 51 -6.75 12.47 -2.80
C ASP A 51 -5.90 11.46 -2.02
N PHE A 52 -5.92 10.22 -2.51
CA PHE A 52 -5.22 9.08 -1.92
C PHE A 52 -3.80 8.89 -2.48
N GLU A 53 -3.46 9.56 -3.59
CA GLU A 53 -2.11 9.54 -4.12
C GLU A 53 -1.27 10.59 -3.40
N GLU A 54 -0.67 10.18 -2.28
CA GLU A 54 0.59 10.82 -1.88
C GLU A 54 1.59 10.53 -3.01
N LYS A 55 1.77 11.49 -3.93
CA LYS A 55 2.83 11.45 -4.95
C LYS A 55 4.07 10.89 -4.29
N PRO A 56 4.71 9.85 -4.85
CA PRO A 56 5.88 9.26 -4.23
C PRO A 56 6.89 10.38 -4.02
N LYS A 57 7.16 10.73 -2.76
CA LYS A 57 8.43 11.38 -2.43
C LYS A 57 9.47 10.35 -2.83
N GLU A 58 10.10 10.57 -3.98
CA GLU A 58 11.32 9.86 -4.38
C GLU A 58 12.21 9.78 -3.15
N LYS A 59 12.23 8.61 -2.50
CA LYS A 59 13.26 8.32 -1.53
C LYS A 59 14.52 8.23 -2.37
N GLU A 60 15.30 9.32 -2.40
CA GLU A 60 16.70 9.31 -2.78
C GLU A 60 17.44 8.35 -1.83
N THR A 61 17.32 7.04 -2.05
CA THR A 61 18.23 6.08 -1.47
C THR A 61 19.49 6.10 -2.33
N LYS A 62 20.38 7.05 -2.07
CA LYS A 62 21.79 6.85 -2.40
C LYS A 62 22.33 5.76 -1.46
N PRO A 63 22.82 4.63 -1.97
CA PRO A 63 23.37 3.57 -1.14
C PRO A 63 24.65 4.04 -0.45
N LYS A 64 24.79 3.72 0.83
CA LYS A 64 26.07 3.80 1.57
C LYS A 64 27.06 2.86 0.90
N VAL A 65 28.02 3.40 0.14
CA VAL A 65 29.21 2.64 -0.25
C VAL A 65 30.32 2.96 0.74
N LYS A 66 30.51 2.06 1.71
CA LYS A 66 31.79 1.90 2.42
C LYS A 66 32.86 1.64 1.36
N LYS A 67 33.92 2.44 1.33
CA LYS A 67 35.20 2.07 0.72
C LYS A 67 36.29 2.22 1.77
N ASN A 68 37.15 1.20 1.75
CA ASN A 68 38.18 0.81 2.72
C ASN A 68 39.05 1.94 3.26
#